data_AF-A0A142X158-F1
#
_entry.id   AF-A0A142X158-F1
#
_cell.length_a   1.000
_cell.length_b   1.000
_cell.length_c   1.000
_cell.angle_alpha   90.00
_cell.angle_beta   90.00
_cell.angle_gamma   90.00
#
_symmetry.space_group_name_H-M   'P 1'
#
loop_
_entity.id
_entity.type
_entity.pdbx_description
1 polymer ?
#
loop_
_entity_poly.entity_id
_entity_poly.type
_entity_poly.pdbx_seq_one_letter_code
_entity_poly.pdbx_strand_id
1 'polypeptide(L)'
;MLRAVILGAVLGPLASEALVSAGPPKATNATRATVSANPGTIAGETVTIALEKELAGDNAARLSLLRERLSGSPDDAAAHWHLGEVQVGEEWVPYERVADHGNRWRELYRYREERSRKGATVDDQLFLADGARAHHLFDEERAHLSQVVALNAFHQEANERLGNVLVNSQWISRESVERSMSAQSRWNRTLATYGPEAARRVQAWRKLSEKKFAQIADPFADWGDPERLFALEQAVGDSGDVVHRAYLKWLGTLDCYEATIAIARQAIFSEEAEVRLEAMHALKSRSPEDYLQQLVGSIRKYQAAETKGPSSSQGGHTAAFQWEDMDTVWSAHLTLRQPVQVIDFLPARRRGRRGVTRVVMPQNNYLESRLALAVDFCRLEAEHLAATAEFRNSRVFRTLSVAFDRTIDEPQEAWDLWREVADTGLMRQRLSWNYEEGWYVDQRQRIRRGPATPVVYSRVTIGAGSCLVAGTPIVTETGPQAVESIMPGDRVLTQDPETGELVFQPVLARTQREKAKLFRLKTADNEITCSQGHPFWVNGLGWVQARALEVGMPLHTVLGSTEVTSIESAGEGTVHNLVVADAHTYFIGKTNAYLSHDVTRRQPTNALIPGLQPTWQSPDSEEERPITAR
;
A
#
# COMPACT_ATOMS: atom_id res chain seq x y z
N MET A 1 19.43 9.98 -50.83
CA MET A 1 20.25 9.56 -49.67
C MET A 1 20.14 10.48 -48.44
N LEU A 2 19.17 11.41 -48.40
CA LEU A 2 18.81 12.22 -47.22
C LEU A 2 17.47 11.75 -46.58
N ARG A 3 17.03 10.53 -46.91
CA ARG A 3 15.82 9.88 -46.38
C ARG A 3 16.10 8.50 -45.74
N ALA A 4 17.37 8.07 -45.68
CA ALA A 4 17.79 6.78 -45.12
C ALA A 4 18.53 6.88 -43.76
N VAL A 5 18.87 8.09 -43.30
CA VAL A 5 19.40 8.33 -41.93
C VAL A 5 18.27 8.73 -40.96
N ILE A 6 17.09 9.06 -41.49
CA ILE A 6 15.87 9.40 -40.71
C ILE A 6 14.98 8.16 -40.47
N LEU A 7 15.38 6.97 -40.96
CA LEU A 7 14.62 5.72 -40.80
C LEU A 7 15.42 4.56 -40.15
N GLY A 8 16.62 4.83 -39.62
CA GLY A 8 17.61 3.81 -39.24
C GLY A 8 18.09 3.80 -37.78
N ALA A 9 17.33 4.40 -36.85
CA ALA A 9 17.42 4.11 -35.41
C ALA A 9 16.09 3.54 -34.88
N VAL A 10 15.34 2.89 -35.77
CA VAL A 10 14.11 2.16 -35.53
C VAL A 10 14.32 0.78 -36.15
N LEU A 11 14.39 -0.28 -35.33
CA LEU A 11 13.84 -1.65 -35.51
C LEU A 11 14.55 -2.61 -34.53
N GLY A 12 13.77 -3.34 -33.70
CA GLY A 12 14.27 -4.27 -32.68
C GLY A 12 13.39 -4.33 -31.43
N PRO A 13 12.33 -5.17 -31.42
CA PRO A 13 11.27 -5.21 -30.40
C PRO A 13 11.37 -6.45 -29.47
N LEU A 14 10.49 -6.49 -28.46
CA LEU A 14 10.07 -7.66 -27.66
C LEU A 14 11.09 -8.26 -26.67
N ALA A 15 10.98 -7.83 -25.41
CA ALA A 15 11.01 -8.70 -24.23
C ALA A 15 10.41 -7.98 -23.01
N SER A 16 9.12 -7.66 -23.08
CA SER A 16 8.28 -7.61 -21.87
C SER A 16 7.79 -9.02 -21.48
N GLU A 17 8.55 -10.06 -21.86
CA GLU A 17 8.38 -11.46 -21.42
C GLU A 17 9.67 -12.07 -20.86
N ALA A 18 10.76 -11.31 -20.66
CA ALA A 18 11.96 -11.85 -20.02
C ALA A 18 12.76 -10.77 -19.30
N LEU A 19 12.32 -10.39 -18.09
CA LEU A 19 13.23 -9.93 -17.04
C LEU A 19 12.64 -10.12 -15.62
N VAL A 20 12.19 -11.35 -15.35
CA VAL A 20 12.68 -12.09 -14.18
C VAL A 20 13.38 -13.33 -14.75
N SER A 21 14.56 -13.13 -15.35
CA SER A 21 15.56 -14.20 -15.47
C SER A 21 16.86 -13.79 -14.78
N ALA A 22 16.79 -12.87 -13.83
CA ALA A 22 17.74 -12.89 -12.74
C ALA A 22 17.35 -14.11 -11.90
N GLY A 23 18.06 -15.23 -12.09
CA GLY A 23 18.07 -16.27 -11.08
C GLY A 23 18.33 -15.64 -9.71
N PRO A 24 17.78 -16.21 -8.63
CA PRO A 24 17.85 -15.61 -7.31
C PRO A 24 19.29 -15.18 -7.03
N PRO A 25 19.53 -13.95 -6.53
CA PRO A 25 20.86 -13.59 -6.06
C PRO A 25 21.29 -14.67 -5.08
N LYS A 26 22.48 -15.25 -5.31
CA LYS A 26 23.05 -16.25 -4.41
C LYS A 26 23.02 -15.68 -3.01
N ALA A 27 22.24 -16.31 -2.13
CA ALA A 27 22.35 -16.10 -0.71
C ALA A 27 23.82 -16.37 -0.33
N THR A 28 24.58 -15.31 -0.08
CA THR A 28 25.83 -15.46 0.66
C THR A 28 25.44 -15.80 2.09
N ASN A 29 25.52 -17.09 2.39
CA ASN A 29 25.36 -17.68 3.71
C ASN A 29 25.99 -16.80 4.80
N ALA A 30 25.20 -16.37 5.77
CA ALA A 30 25.34 -16.78 7.16
C ALA A 30 24.26 -16.14 8.06
N THR A 31 23.39 -17.00 8.61
CA THR A 31 22.61 -16.83 9.85
C THR A 31 21.54 -15.73 9.91
N ARG A 32 20.43 -15.97 9.21
CA ARG A 32 19.10 -15.83 9.81
C ARG A 32 18.27 -17.00 9.27
N ALA A 33 18.19 -18.09 10.03
CA ALA A 33 17.18 -19.12 9.79
C ALA A 33 15.84 -18.54 10.23
N THR A 34 15.31 -17.58 9.48
CA THR A 34 13.88 -17.36 9.43
C THR A 34 13.33 -18.59 8.75
N VAL A 35 12.47 -19.33 9.45
CA VAL A 35 11.56 -20.29 8.83
C VAL A 35 10.87 -19.49 7.72
N SER A 36 11.31 -19.72 6.48
CA SER A 36 10.69 -19.18 5.29
C SER A 36 9.34 -19.88 5.18
N ALA A 37 8.34 -19.38 5.92
CA ALA A 37 6.95 -19.68 5.63
C ALA A 37 6.72 -19.21 4.19
N ASN A 38 6.46 -20.16 3.30
CA ASN A 38 5.95 -19.84 1.97
C ASN A 38 4.73 -18.92 2.18
N PRO A 39 4.59 -17.79 1.45
CA PRO A 39 3.41 -16.90 1.53
C PRO A 39 2.08 -17.54 1.06
N GLY A 40 2.02 -18.87 1.00
CA GLY A 40 0.84 -19.67 0.64
C GLY A 40 0.80 -20.98 1.41
N THR A 41 1.47 -21.09 2.55
CA THR A 41 1.25 -22.23 3.45
C THR A 41 -0.08 -21.97 4.13
N ILE A 42 -1.15 -22.48 3.51
CA ILE A 42 -2.48 -22.61 4.10
C ILE A 42 -2.25 -23.09 5.54
N ALA A 43 -2.64 -22.27 6.52
CA ALA A 43 -2.63 -22.67 7.91
C ALA A 43 -3.26 -24.07 7.98
N GLY A 44 -2.64 -25.02 8.67
CA GLY A 44 -3.10 -26.41 8.67
C GLY A 44 -4.62 -26.47 8.86
N GLU A 45 -5.31 -27.42 8.21
CA GLU A 45 -6.79 -27.46 8.16
C GLU A 45 -7.46 -27.17 9.52
N THR A 46 -6.91 -27.69 10.61
CA THR A 46 -7.34 -27.40 12.00
C THR A 46 -7.23 -25.93 12.42
N VAL A 47 -6.15 -25.22 12.06
CA VAL A 47 -5.99 -23.78 12.33
C VAL A 47 -7.01 -22.98 11.54
N THR A 48 -7.24 -23.33 10.26
CA THR A 48 -8.28 -22.69 9.45
C THR A 48 -9.66 -22.83 10.11
N ILE A 49 -10.04 -24.05 10.52
CA ILE A 49 -11.29 -24.29 11.26
C ILE A 49 -11.33 -23.50 12.57
N ALA A 50 -10.21 -23.38 13.29
CA ALA A 50 -10.15 -22.59 14.53
C ALA A 50 -10.45 -21.11 14.27
N LEU A 51 -9.90 -20.53 13.21
CA LEU A 51 -10.19 -19.15 12.81
C LEU A 51 -11.64 -18.97 12.35
N GLU A 52 -12.22 -19.96 11.67
CA GLU A 52 -13.66 -19.94 11.34
C GLU A 52 -14.54 -19.95 12.60
N LYS A 53 -14.13 -20.66 13.67
CA LYS A 53 -14.81 -20.57 14.98
C LYS A 53 -14.69 -19.18 15.60
N GLU A 54 -13.52 -18.55 15.51
CA GLU A 54 -13.34 -17.15 15.93
C GLU A 54 -14.25 -16.20 15.15
N LEU A 55 -14.37 -16.40 13.83
CA LEU A 55 -15.24 -15.60 12.96
C LEU A 55 -16.72 -15.75 13.35
N ALA A 56 -17.11 -16.94 13.80
CA ALA A 56 -18.44 -17.23 14.32
C ALA A 56 -18.66 -16.76 15.78
N GLY A 57 -17.65 -16.14 16.41
CA GLY A 57 -17.71 -15.65 17.80
C GLY A 57 -17.42 -16.71 18.87
N ASP A 58 -16.99 -17.93 18.50
CA ASP A 58 -16.69 -19.02 19.43
C ASP A 58 -15.18 -19.10 19.76
N ASN A 59 -14.74 -18.16 20.60
CA ASN A 59 -13.35 -18.11 21.08
C ASN A 59 -12.93 -19.37 21.88
N ALA A 60 -13.87 -20.07 22.51
CA ALA A 60 -13.59 -21.26 23.30
C ALA A 60 -13.28 -22.48 22.42
N ALA A 61 -14.05 -22.68 21.35
CA ALA A 61 -13.78 -23.71 20.35
C ALA A 61 -12.47 -23.42 19.59
N ARG A 62 -12.25 -22.16 19.20
CA ARG A 62 -10.97 -21.70 18.63
C ARG A 62 -9.78 -22.11 19.49
N LEU A 63 -9.80 -21.77 20.78
CA LEU A 63 -8.71 -22.07 21.71
C LEU A 63 -8.47 -23.59 21.85
N SER A 64 -9.54 -24.37 21.93
CA SER A 64 -9.45 -25.83 22.03
C SER A 64 -8.77 -26.43 20.79
N LEU A 65 -9.18 -26.01 19.59
CA LEU A 65 -8.63 -26.49 18.32
C LEU A 65 -7.15 -26.13 18.13
N LEU A 66 -6.75 -24.91 18.51
CA LEU A 66 -5.34 -24.50 18.44
C LEU A 66 -4.46 -25.33 19.39
N ARG A 67 -4.94 -25.62 20.60
CA ARG A 67 -4.22 -26.48 21.56
C ARG A 67 -4.15 -27.93 21.10
N GLU A 68 -5.23 -28.45 20.52
CA GLU A 68 -5.24 -29.77 19.90
C GLU A 68 -4.21 -29.83 18.77
N ARG A 69 -4.16 -28.80 17.91
CA ARG A 69 -3.18 -28.71 16.82
C ARG A 69 -1.74 -28.79 17.34
N LEU A 70 -1.40 -28.02 18.38
CA LEU A 70 -0.07 -28.07 18.99
C LEU A 70 0.23 -29.39 19.69
N SER A 71 -0.77 -30.10 20.20
CA SER A 71 -0.56 -31.44 20.78
C SER A 71 -0.11 -32.47 19.73
N GLY A 72 -0.59 -32.34 18.48
CA GLY A 72 -0.21 -33.20 17.36
C GLY A 72 0.95 -32.65 16.51
N SER A 73 1.21 -31.35 16.56
CA SER A 73 2.27 -30.67 15.81
C SER A 73 2.86 -29.51 16.63
N PRO A 74 3.77 -29.80 17.58
CA PRO A 74 4.28 -28.81 18.53
C PRO A 74 5.08 -27.65 17.94
N ASP A 75 5.48 -27.74 16.67
CA ASP A 75 6.24 -26.70 15.97
C ASP A 75 5.39 -25.93 14.95
N ASP A 76 4.05 -26.08 14.98
CA ASP A 76 3.15 -25.37 14.06
C ASP A 76 3.09 -23.87 14.43
N ALA A 77 3.87 -23.08 13.69
CA ALA A 77 3.99 -21.64 13.87
C ALA A 77 2.63 -20.92 13.81
N ALA A 78 1.74 -21.30 12.90
CA ALA A 78 0.44 -20.64 12.76
C ALA A 78 -0.41 -20.85 14.02
N ALA A 79 -0.41 -22.06 14.57
CA ALA A 79 -1.11 -22.33 15.82
C ALA A 79 -0.52 -21.54 17.00
N HIS A 80 0.81 -21.42 17.09
CA HIS A 80 1.47 -20.60 18.11
C HIS A 80 1.13 -19.11 17.99
N TRP A 81 1.21 -18.54 16.78
CA TRP A 81 0.88 -17.13 16.55
C TRP A 81 -0.55 -16.82 16.99
N HIS A 82 -1.51 -17.66 16.65
CA HIS A 82 -2.91 -17.49 17.06
C HIS A 82 -3.18 -17.77 18.54
N LEU A 83 -2.24 -18.41 19.26
CA LEU A 83 -2.27 -18.54 20.71
C LEU A 83 -1.59 -17.37 21.44
N GLY A 84 -1.11 -16.36 20.72
CA GLY A 84 -0.39 -15.22 21.30
C GLY A 84 1.06 -15.54 21.64
N GLU A 85 1.65 -16.56 21.00
CA GLU A 85 3.04 -16.95 21.23
C GLU A 85 3.92 -16.48 20.06
N VAL A 86 5.12 -16.01 20.40
CA VAL A 86 6.11 -15.54 19.45
C VAL A 86 7.40 -16.34 19.63
N GLN A 87 8.14 -16.49 18.54
CA GLN A 87 9.40 -17.24 18.58
C GLN A 87 10.53 -16.35 19.13
N VAL A 88 11.17 -16.77 20.22
CA VAL A 88 12.34 -16.14 20.83
C VAL A 88 13.49 -17.15 20.84
N GLY A 89 14.42 -17.00 19.89
CA GLY A 89 15.45 -18.02 19.65
C GLY A 89 14.82 -19.29 19.10
N GLU A 90 14.93 -20.39 19.82
CA GLU A 90 14.33 -21.68 19.46
C GLU A 90 13.03 -21.97 20.25
N GLU A 91 12.63 -21.06 21.16
CA GLU A 91 11.48 -21.26 22.05
C GLU A 91 10.25 -20.45 21.60
N TRP A 92 9.07 -21.04 21.74
CA TRP A 92 7.79 -20.33 21.65
C TRP A 92 7.42 -19.76 23.01
N VAL A 93 7.27 -18.45 23.09
CA VAL A 93 7.03 -17.73 24.35
C VAL A 93 5.77 -16.89 24.20
N PRO A 94 4.81 -16.95 25.16
CA PRO A 94 3.69 -16.02 25.19
C PRO A 94 4.18 -14.58 25.17
N TYR A 95 3.56 -13.74 24.34
CA TYR A 95 4.01 -12.36 24.09
C TYR A 95 4.22 -11.55 25.38
N GLU A 96 3.40 -11.79 26.41
CA GLU A 96 3.46 -11.14 27.72
C GLU A 96 4.74 -11.46 28.50
N ARG A 97 5.32 -12.64 28.27
CA ARG A 97 6.52 -13.14 28.97
C ARG A 97 7.81 -12.87 28.20
N VAL A 98 7.74 -12.29 27.00
CA VAL A 98 8.95 -12.03 26.20
C VAL A 98 9.92 -11.13 26.94
N ALA A 99 9.45 -10.14 27.71
CA ALA A 99 10.30 -9.27 28.53
C ALA A 99 11.18 -10.05 29.54
N ASP A 100 10.72 -11.22 30.00
CA ASP A 100 11.41 -12.07 30.96
C ASP A 100 12.37 -13.06 30.28
N HIS A 101 12.20 -13.30 28.97
CA HIS A 101 13.00 -14.21 28.16
C HIS A 101 13.96 -13.42 27.28
N GLY A 102 15.22 -13.21 27.70
CA GLY A 102 16.17 -12.55 26.79
C GLY A 102 17.65 -12.59 27.17
N ASN A 103 18.42 -13.11 26.23
CA ASN A 103 19.89 -13.09 26.22
C ASN A 103 20.45 -11.74 25.70
N ARG A 104 19.59 -10.88 25.12
CA ARG A 104 19.96 -9.59 24.47
C ARG A 104 19.70 -8.35 25.31
N TRP A 105 19.18 -8.49 26.53
CA TRP A 105 18.74 -7.34 27.35
C TRP A 105 19.88 -6.40 27.76
N ARG A 106 21.10 -6.94 27.95
CA ARG A 106 22.26 -6.14 28.35
C ARG A 106 22.67 -5.16 27.25
N GLU A 107 22.73 -5.65 26.03
CA GLU A 107 23.09 -4.91 24.82
C GLU A 107 21.98 -3.91 24.48
N LEU A 108 20.71 -4.32 24.58
CA LEU A 108 19.57 -3.43 24.37
C LEU A 108 19.53 -2.28 25.38
N TYR A 109 19.81 -2.54 26.66
CA TYR A 109 19.83 -1.49 27.69
C TYR A 109 20.90 -0.43 27.39
N ARG A 110 22.13 -0.86 27.04
CA ARG A 110 23.22 0.04 26.65
C ARG A 110 22.85 0.86 25.41
N TYR A 111 22.32 0.21 24.38
CA TYR A 111 21.83 0.86 23.18
C TYR A 111 20.77 1.93 23.49
N ARG A 112 19.78 1.62 24.35
CA ARG A 112 18.72 2.57 24.72
C ARG A 112 19.27 3.76 25.50
N GLU A 113 20.25 3.55 26.37
CA GLU A 113 20.96 4.63 27.07
C GLU A 113 21.69 5.55 26.08
N GLU A 114 22.41 4.98 25.13
CA GLU A 114 23.09 5.75 24.08
C GLU A 114 22.09 6.51 23.19
N ARG A 115 21.02 5.85 22.74
CA ARG A 115 19.93 6.44 21.96
C ARG A 115 19.34 7.66 22.66
N SER A 116 19.16 7.60 23.98
CA SER A 116 18.61 8.71 24.77
C SER A 116 19.49 9.98 24.77
N ARG A 117 20.79 9.85 24.48
CA ARG A 117 21.77 10.95 24.46
C ARG A 117 21.98 11.56 23.07
N LYS A 118 21.38 10.98 22.03
CA LYS A 118 21.62 11.34 20.63
C LYS A 118 20.49 12.16 20.03
N GLY A 119 20.85 13.00 19.07
CA GLY A 119 19.92 13.83 18.32
C GLY A 119 19.33 13.13 17.10
N ALA A 120 18.59 13.91 16.29
CA ALA A 120 17.95 13.47 15.05
C ALA A 120 18.75 13.93 13.80
N THR A 121 20.08 13.95 13.88
CA THR A 121 20.96 14.29 12.74
C THR A 121 21.36 13.02 11.98
N VAL A 122 21.81 13.16 10.72
CA VAL A 122 22.31 12.01 9.95
C VAL A 122 23.44 11.31 10.68
N ASP A 123 24.41 12.07 11.20
CA ASP A 123 25.57 11.53 11.92
C ASP A 123 25.19 10.80 13.21
N ASP A 124 24.24 11.37 13.98
CA ASP A 124 23.74 10.72 15.20
C ASP A 124 23.04 9.39 14.90
N GLN A 125 22.22 9.36 13.83
CA GLN A 125 21.48 8.16 13.45
C GLN A 125 22.41 7.08 12.86
N LEU A 126 23.42 7.46 12.07
CA LEU A 126 24.45 6.53 11.59
C LEU A 126 25.26 5.96 12.75
N PHE A 127 25.67 6.79 13.71
CA PHE A 127 26.37 6.31 14.91
C PHE A 127 25.56 5.24 15.66
N LEU A 128 24.27 5.47 15.84
CA LEU A 128 23.39 4.49 16.48
C LEU A 128 23.20 3.24 15.64
N ALA A 129 23.10 3.37 14.31
CA ALA A 129 23.01 2.22 13.40
C ALA A 129 24.28 1.35 13.44
N ASP A 130 25.46 1.98 13.51
CA ASP A 130 26.75 1.29 13.61
C ASP A 130 26.92 0.58 14.95
N GLY A 131 26.56 1.24 16.05
CA GLY A 131 26.55 0.64 17.39
C GLY A 131 25.60 -0.56 17.46
N ALA A 132 24.38 -0.41 16.93
CA ALA A 132 23.40 -1.50 16.87
C ALA A 132 23.93 -2.70 16.06
N ARG A 133 24.51 -2.45 14.87
CA ARG A 133 25.13 -3.48 14.03
C ARG A 133 26.25 -4.22 14.75
N ALA A 134 27.13 -3.50 15.44
CA ALA A 134 28.25 -4.07 16.19
C ALA A 134 27.81 -5.02 17.31
N HIS A 135 26.58 -4.85 17.82
CA HIS A 135 25.97 -5.67 18.86
C HIS A 135 24.90 -6.64 18.34
N HIS A 136 24.80 -6.85 17.02
CA HIS A 136 23.81 -7.72 16.38
C HIS A 136 22.34 -7.32 16.65
N LEU A 137 22.09 -6.02 16.86
CA LEU A 137 20.77 -5.42 17.04
C LEU A 137 20.24 -4.92 15.68
N PHE A 138 19.89 -5.87 14.80
CA PHE A 138 19.55 -5.55 13.40
C PHE A 138 18.23 -4.78 13.22
N ASP A 139 17.27 -4.98 14.12
CA ASP A 139 15.97 -4.28 14.06
C ASP A 139 16.17 -2.79 14.45
N GLU A 140 17.03 -2.55 15.44
CA GLU A 140 17.48 -1.24 15.90
C GLU A 140 18.35 -0.54 14.84
N GLU A 141 19.27 -1.27 14.20
CA GLU A 141 20.04 -0.78 13.03
C GLU A 141 19.07 -0.32 11.92
N ARG A 142 18.09 -1.16 11.57
CA ARG A 142 17.11 -0.87 10.52
C ARG A 142 16.31 0.39 10.81
N ALA A 143 15.86 0.59 12.05
CA ALA A 143 15.13 1.79 12.45
C ALA A 143 15.97 3.07 12.26
N HIS A 144 17.24 3.04 12.65
CA HIS A 144 18.12 4.19 12.49
C HIS A 144 18.52 4.47 11.05
N LEU A 145 18.78 3.44 10.25
CA LEU A 145 19.02 3.61 8.82
C LEU A 145 17.79 4.18 8.11
N SER A 146 16.58 3.78 8.52
CA SER A 146 15.34 4.35 8.01
C SER A 146 15.22 5.85 8.38
N GLN A 147 15.67 6.25 9.57
CA GLN A 147 15.79 7.67 9.94
C GLN A 147 16.85 8.40 9.08
N VAL A 148 17.98 7.76 8.76
CA VAL A 148 18.99 8.34 7.86
C VAL A 148 18.42 8.57 6.45
N VAL A 149 17.76 7.58 5.87
CA VAL A 149 17.10 7.73 4.54
C VAL A 149 15.99 8.76 4.60
N ALA A 150 15.26 8.84 5.71
CA ALA A 150 14.33 9.93 5.95
C ALA A 150 15.06 11.30 5.97
N LEU A 151 16.20 11.46 6.62
CA LEU A 151 16.90 12.75 6.63
C LEU A 151 17.57 13.07 5.28
N ASN A 152 18.08 12.04 4.60
CA ASN A 152 18.76 12.11 3.30
C ASN A 152 18.42 10.88 2.46
N ALA A 153 17.46 11.03 1.54
CA ALA A 153 16.96 9.93 0.71
C ALA A 153 18.02 9.28 -0.20
N PHE A 154 19.09 10.01 -0.53
CA PHE A 154 20.18 9.52 -1.40
C PHE A 154 21.40 9.06 -0.60
N HIS A 155 21.28 8.88 0.71
CA HIS A 155 22.38 8.36 1.52
C HIS A 155 22.71 6.93 1.08
N GLN A 156 23.77 6.78 0.30
CA GLN A 156 24.10 5.53 -0.39
C GLN A 156 24.26 4.36 0.59
N GLU A 157 25.11 4.53 1.60
CA GLU A 157 25.39 3.48 2.58
C GLU A 157 24.13 3.02 3.32
N ALA A 158 23.23 3.95 3.64
CA ALA A 158 22.03 3.60 4.40
C ALA A 158 21.03 2.85 3.53
N ASN A 159 20.88 3.25 2.27
CA ASN A 159 20.05 2.53 1.30
C ASN A 159 20.59 1.13 1.02
N GLU A 160 21.90 0.99 0.82
CA GLU A 160 22.56 -0.31 0.60
C GLU A 160 22.38 -1.25 1.80
N ARG A 161 22.58 -0.74 3.03
CA ARG A 161 22.40 -1.52 4.26
C ARG A 161 20.94 -1.90 4.54
N LEU A 162 19.98 -1.06 4.14
CA LEU A 162 18.54 -1.40 4.17
C LEU A 162 18.13 -2.42 3.09
N GLY A 163 19.01 -2.71 2.13
CA GLY A 163 18.71 -3.56 0.99
C GLY A 163 17.83 -2.89 -0.06
N ASN A 164 17.73 -1.55 -0.05
CA ASN A 164 17.04 -0.80 -1.09
C ASN A 164 17.78 -0.99 -2.42
N VAL A 165 17.04 -0.97 -3.52
CA VAL A 165 17.58 -1.25 -4.85
C VAL A 165 17.62 0.02 -5.67
N LEU A 166 18.74 0.27 -6.36
CA LEU A 166 18.88 1.39 -7.28
C LEU A 166 18.38 1.01 -8.69
N VAL A 167 17.23 1.55 -9.11
CA VAL A 167 16.61 1.31 -10.43
C VAL A 167 16.47 2.65 -11.16
N ASN A 168 17.01 2.85 -12.36
CA ASN A 168 16.92 4.14 -13.08
C ASN A 168 17.33 5.36 -12.23
N SER A 169 18.43 5.24 -11.47
CA SER A 169 18.89 6.23 -10.48
C SER A 169 17.94 6.44 -9.28
N GLN A 170 16.96 5.55 -9.08
CA GLN A 170 15.95 5.55 -8.01
C GLN A 170 16.28 4.55 -6.92
N TRP A 171 16.44 4.99 -5.66
CA TRP A 171 16.38 4.07 -4.55
C TRP A 171 14.94 3.68 -4.30
N ILE A 172 14.63 2.41 -4.53
CA ILE A 172 13.32 1.80 -4.25
C ILE A 172 13.50 0.95 -3.00
N SER A 173 12.56 1.05 -2.05
CA SER A 173 12.64 0.22 -0.85
C SER A 173 12.57 -1.26 -1.22
N ARG A 174 13.33 -2.08 -0.50
CA ARG A 174 13.30 -3.54 -0.69
C ARG A 174 11.87 -4.09 -0.67
N GLU A 175 11.10 -3.65 0.31
CA GLU A 175 9.70 -4.01 0.49
C GLU A 175 8.85 -3.67 -0.75
N SER A 176 9.04 -2.48 -1.34
CA SER A 176 8.31 -2.07 -2.55
C SER A 176 8.72 -2.93 -3.75
N VAL A 177 10.00 -3.28 -3.89
CA VAL A 177 10.46 -4.18 -4.95
C VAL A 177 9.85 -5.58 -4.78
N GLU A 178 9.91 -6.15 -3.58
CA GLU A 178 9.36 -7.46 -3.26
C GLU A 178 7.84 -7.50 -3.50
N ARG A 179 7.14 -6.42 -3.16
CA ARG A 179 5.71 -6.24 -3.44
C ARG A 179 5.41 -6.22 -4.94
N SER A 180 6.11 -5.38 -5.71
CA SER A 180 5.92 -5.32 -7.17
C SER A 180 6.22 -6.63 -7.85
N MET A 181 7.28 -7.32 -7.43
CA MET A 181 7.62 -8.64 -7.97
C MET A 181 6.57 -9.69 -7.64
N SER A 182 6.03 -9.68 -6.42
CA SER A 182 5.00 -10.63 -5.98
C SER A 182 3.68 -10.39 -6.71
N ALA A 183 3.25 -9.12 -6.84
CA ALA A 183 2.07 -8.73 -7.60
C ALA A 183 2.18 -9.16 -9.07
N GLN A 184 3.28 -8.81 -9.73
CA GLN A 184 3.53 -9.18 -11.13
C GLN A 184 3.58 -10.70 -11.33
N SER A 185 4.21 -11.44 -10.41
CA SER A 185 4.28 -12.89 -10.48
C SER A 185 2.90 -13.54 -10.38
N ARG A 186 2.01 -13.02 -9.53
CA ARG A 186 0.62 -13.51 -9.43
C ARG A 186 -0.18 -13.19 -10.68
N TRP A 187 -0.02 -12.00 -11.27
CA TRP A 187 -0.70 -11.67 -12.54
C TRP A 187 -0.24 -12.59 -13.68
N ASN A 188 1.06 -12.81 -13.79
CA ASN A 188 1.61 -13.72 -14.80
C ASN A 188 1.05 -15.14 -14.60
N ARG A 189 0.96 -15.61 -13.35
CA ARG A 189 0.34 -16.89 -13.02
C ARG A 189 -1.14 -16.92 -13.39
N THR A 190 -1.89 -15.89 -13.02
CA THR A 190 -3.32 -15.75 -13.31
C THR A 190 -3.59 -15.81 -14.81
N LEU A 191 -2.84 -15.04 -15.59
CA LEU A 191 -2.95 -15.00 -17.05
C LEU A 191 -2.52 -16.34 -17.68
N ALA A 192 -1.48 -16.98 -17.17
CA ALA A 192 -1.05 -18.29 -17.65
C ALA A 192 -2.11 -19.37 -17.38
N THR A 193 -2.74 -19.35 -16.21
CA THR A 193 -3.74 -20.35 -15.79
C THR A 193 -5.08 -20.13 -16.49
N TYR A 194 -5.62 -18.91 -16.43
CA TYR A 194 -7.01 -18.64 -16.83
C TYR A 194 -7.14 -17.90 -18.18
N GLY A 195 -6.07 -17.24 -18.64
CA GLY A 195 -6.07 -16.44 -19.87
C GLY A 195 -6.45 -17.22 -21.14
N PRO A 196 -5.94 -18.45 -21.38
CA PRO A 196 -6.30 -19.21 -22.57
C PRO A 196 -7.79 -19.54 -22.66
N GLU A 197 -8.42 -19.88 -21.54
CA GLU A 197 -9.86 -20.19 -21.49
C GLU A 197 -10.70 -18.92 -21.65
N ALA A 198 -10.35 -17.83 -20.95
CA ALA A 198 -11.00 -16.53 -21.07
C ALA A 198 -11.02 -16.05 -22.53
N ALA A 199 -9.85 -16.07 -23.19
CA ALA A 199 -9.70 -15.66 -24.57
C ALA A 199 -10.54 -16.52 -25.53
N ARG A 200 -10.52 -17.85 -25.35
CA ARG A 200 -11.29 -18.79 -26.19
C ARG A 200 -12.79 -18.51 -26.09
N ARG A 201 -13.31 -18.33 -24.88
CA ARG A 201 -14.74 -18.06 -24.64
C ARG A 201 -15.18 -16.72 -25.22
N VAL A 202 -14.46 -15.65 -24.92
CA VAL A 202 -14.78 -14.31 -25.44
C VAL A 202 -14.76 -14.30 -26.97
N GLN A 203 -13.77 -14.94 -27.59
CA GLN A 203 -13.71 -15.07 -29.05
C GLN A 203 -14.86 -15.90 -29.62
N ALA A 204 -15.30 -16.97 -28.93
CA ALA A 204 -16.44 -17.75 -29.35
C ALA A 204 -17.75 -16.94 -29.30
N TRP A 205 -17.96 -16.17 -28.23
CA TRP A 205 -19.13 -15.31 -28.08
C TRP A 205 -19.17 -14.17 -29.10
N ARG A 206 -18.03 -13.57 -29.42
CA ARG A 206 -17.93 -12.53 -30.46
C ARG A 206 -18.25 -13.03 -31.87
N LYS A 207 -18.19 -14.35 -32.11
CA LYS A 207 -18.62 -14.96 -33.39
C LYS A 207 -20.13 -15.15 -33.48
N LEU A 208 -20.85 -15.05 -32.37
CA LEU A 208 -22.31 -15.15 -32.35
C LEU A 208 -22.93 -13.83 -32.81
N SER A 209 -24.14 -13.91 -33.38
CA SER A 209 -24.96 -12.71 -33.55
C SER A 209 -25.45 -12.21 -32.19
N GLU A 210 -25.74 -10.92 -32.08
CA GLU A 210 -26.24 -10.32 -30.83
C GLU A 210 -27.44 -11.08 -30.25
N LYS A 211 -28.39 -11.48 -31.12
CA LYS A 211 -29.56 -12.28 -30.72
C LYS A 211 -29.20 -13.64 -30.13
N LYS A 212 -28.18 -14.32 -30.68
CA LYS A 212 -27.70 -15.61 -30.17
C LYS A 212 -26.93 -15.44 -28.86
N PHE A 213 -26.11 -14.40 -28.75
CA PHE A 213 -25.40 -14.09 -27.52
C PHE A 213 -26.36 -13.74 -26.38
N ALA A 214 -27.39 -12.93 -26.65
CA ALA A 214 -28.42 -12.56 -25.67
C ALA A 214 -29.26 -13.75 -25.16
N GLN A 215 -29.22 -14.91 -25.82
CA GLN A 215 -29.86 -16.15 -25.34
C GLN A 215 -29.01 -16.93 -24.34
N ILE A 216 -27.73 -16.58 -24.18
CA ILE A 216 -26.86 -17.20 -23.18
C ILE A 216 -27.22 -16.59 -21.82
N ALA A 217 -27.75 -17.40 -20.92
CA ALA A 217 -27.98 -17.00 -19.54
C ALA A 217 -26.64 -16.84 -18.83
N ASP A 218 -26.43 -15.68 -18.19
CA ASP A 218 -25.28 -15.33 -17.36
C ASP A 218 -23.93 -15.86 -17.87
N PRO A 219 -23.42 -15.32 -19.00
CA PRO A 219 -22.27 -15.89 -19.73
C PRO A 219 -20.98 -16.00 -18.89
N PHE A 220 -20.89 -15.28 -17.77
CA PHE A 220 -19.72 -15.21 -16.91
C PHE A 220 -19.96 -15.80 -15.50
N ALA A 221 -21.08 -16.50 -15.26
CA ALA A 221 -21.44 -16.97 -13.92
C ALA A 221 -20.35 -17.82 -13.23
N ASP A 222 -19.61 -18.63 -13.99
CA ASP A 222 -18.52 -19.49 -13.49
C ASP A 222 -17.16 -18.77 -13.32
N TRP A 223 -17.13 -17.45 -13.53
CA TRP A 223 -15.96 -16.58 -13.38
C TRP A 223 -16.02 -15.69 -12.14
N GLY A 224 -16.94 -15.96 -11.21
CA GLY A 224 -17.16 -15.11 -10.02
C GLY A 224 -15.99 -15.08 -9.03
N ASP A 225 -15.03 -16.02 -9.16
CA ASP A 225 -13.78 -16.02 -8.41
C ASP A 225 -12.93 -14.79 -8.77
N PRO A 226 -12.61 -13.92 -7.79
CA PRO A 226 -11.88 -12.69 -8.05
C PRO A 226 -10.51 -12.89 -8.69
N GLU A 227 -9.85 -14.04 -8.48
CA GLU A 227 -8.57 -14.33 -9.14
C GLU A 227 -8.71 -14.45 -10.67
N ARG A 228 -9.88 -14.86 -11.16
CA ARG A 228 -10.12 -15.07 -12.60
C ARG A 228 -10.49 -13.78 -13.32
N LEU A 229 -10.94 -12.76 -12.58
CA LEU A 229 -11.46 -11.51 -13.12
C LEU A 229 -10.47 -10.79 -14.02
N PHE A 230 -9.19 -10.73 -13.63
CA PHE A 230 -8.18 -10.06 -14.43
C PHE A 230 -7.97 -10.73 -15.78
N ALA A 231 -7.88 -12.06 -15.81
CA ALA A 231 -7.73 -12.80 -17.06
C ALA A 231 -8.93 -12.58 -18.00
N LEU A 232 -10.14 -12.53 -17.43
CA LEU A 232 -11.36 -12.25 -18.17
C LEU A 232 -11.41 -10.82 -18.70
N GLU A 233 -11.05 -9.83 -17.87
CA GLU A 233 -10.96 -8.42 -18.24
C GLU A 233 -10.00 -8.23 -19.43
N GLN A 234 -8.83 -8.88 -19.40
CA GLN A 234 -7.86 -8.85 -20.49
C GLN A 234 -8.40 -9.48 -21.78
N ALA A 235 -9.17 -10.57 -21.68
CA ALA A 235 -9.77 -11.24 -22.83
C ALA A 235 -10.91 -10.42 -23.46
N VAL A 236 -11.74 -9.79 -22.61
CA VAL A 236 -12.81 -8.88 -23.05
C VAL A 236 -12.17 -7.65 -23.71
N GLY A 237 -11.25 -6.97 -23.04
CA GLY A 237 -10.65 -5.74 -23.57
C GLY A 237 -11.70 -4.64 -23.83
N ASP A 238 -11.34 -3.64 -24.63
CA ASP A 238 -12.15 -2.44 -24.82
C ASP A 238 -12.78 -2.36 -26.21
N SER A 239 -13.76 -3.24 -26.49
CA SER A 239 -14.35 -3.37 -27.84
C SER A 239 -15.69 -2.67 -28.05
N GLY A 240 -16.34 -2.23 -26.97
CA GLY A 240 -17.69 -1.64 -27.00
C GLY A 240 -18.84 -2.56 -27.42
N ASP A 241 -18.56 -3.83 -27.72
CA ASP A 241 -19.55 -4.76 -28.24
C ASP A 241 -20.51 -5.30 -27.16
N VAL A 242 -21.46 -6.13 -27.58
CA VAL A 242 -22.43 -6.77 -26.69
C VAL A 242 -21.80 -7.66 -25.61
N VAL A 243 -20.63 -8.25 -25.87
CA VAL A 243 -19.91 -9.07 -24.89
C VAL A 243 -19.27 -8.17 -23.83
N HIS A 244 -18.69 -7.03 -24.24
CA HIS A 244 -18.13 -6.05 -23.31
C HIS A 244 -19.19 -5.46 -22.38
N ARG A 245 -20.36 -5.07 -22.92
CA ARG A 245 -21.47 -4.57 -22.08
C ARG A 245 -22.04 -5.65 -21.15
N ALA A 246 -22.15 -6.89 -21.61
CA ALA A 246 -22.56 -8.00 -20.76
C ALA A 246 -21.56 -8.26 -19.63
N TYR A 247 -20.25 -8.14 -19.91
CA TYR A 247 -19.20 -8.23 -18.91
C TYR A 247 -19.34 -7.13 -17.85
N LEU A 248 -19.53 -5.88 -18.25
CA LEU A 248 -19.72 -4.76 -17.32
C LEU A 248 -20.97 -4.94 -16.44
N LYS A 249 -22.08 -5.38 -17.04
CA LYS A 249 -23.29 -5.70 -16.28
C LYS A 249 -23.06 -6.82 -15.27
N TRP A 250 -22.33 -7.86 -15.66
CA TRP A 250 -21.97 -8.97 -14.78
C TRP A 250 -21.03 -8.53 -13.65
N LEU A 251 -20.02 -7.68 -13.92
CA LEU A 251 -19.20 -7.09 -12.87
C LEU A 251 -20.07 -6.39 -11.82
N GLY A 252 -21.13 -5.70 -12.23
CA GLY A 252 -22.11 -5.06 -11.34
C GLY A 252 -22.82 -6.01 -10.38
N THR A 253 -22.82 -7.33 -10.65
CA THR A 253 -23.44 -8.35 -9.78
C THR A 253 -22.49 -8.93 -8.73
N LEU A 254 -21.18 -8.74 -8.89
CA LEU A 254 -20.17 -9.27 -7.97
C LEU A 254 -19.89 -8.28 -6.85
N ASP A 255 -20.11 -8.67 -5.60
CA ASP A 255 -19.75 -7.86 -4.43
C ASP A 255 -18.30 -8.11 -3.98
N CYS A 256 -17.34 -7.75 -4.83
CA CYS A 256 -15.91 -7.82 -4.51
C CYS A 256 -15.17 -6.59 -5.05
N TYR A 257 -14.05 -6.26 -4.42
CA TYR A 257 -13.23 -5.11 -4.80
C TYR A 257 -12.69 -5.22 -6.22
N GLU A 258 -12.24 -6.39 -6.64
CA GLU A 258 -11.70 -6.62 -7.99
C GLU A 258 -12.71 -6.21 -9.07
N ALA A 259 -13.99 -6.52 -8.84
CA ALA A 259 -15.07 -6.10 -9.73
C ALA A 259 -15.32 -4.59 -9.66
N THR A 260 -15.34 -4.00 -8.46
CA THR A 260 -15.47 -2.54 -8.27
C THR A 260 -14.35 -1.79 -8.99
N ILE A 261 -13.10 -2.26 -8.89
CA ILE A 261 -11.96 -1.65 -9.55
C ILE A 261 -12.00 -1.86 -11.06
N ALA A 262 -12.41 -3.04 -11.55
CA ALA A 262 -12.61 -3.26 -12.97
C ALA A 262 -13.64 -2.25 -13.53
N ILE A 263 -14.76 -2.04 -12.83
CA ILE A 263 -15.75 -1.01 -13.19
C ILE A 263 -15.11 0.39 -13.19
N ALA A 264 -14.35 0.75 -12.15
CA ALA A 264 -13.68 2.05 -12.08
C ALA A 264 -12.69 2.26 -13.25
N ARG A 265 -11.95 1.23 -13.65
CA ARG A 265 -11.09 1.26 -14.84
C ARG A 265 -11.90 1.45 -16.11
N GLN A 266 -13.03 0.76 -16.29
CA GLN A 266 -13.87 0.95 -17.47
C GLN A 266 -14.38 2.39 -17.55
N ALA A 267 -14.82 2.98 -16.43
CA ALA A 267 -15.28 4.36 -16.36
C ALA A 267 -14.19 5.38 -16.78
N ILE A 268 -12.94 5.14 -16.39
CA ILE A 268 -11.81 6.05 -16.66
C ILE A 268 -11.14 5.78 -18.00
N PHE A 269 -10.96 4.53 -18.40
CA PHE A 269 -10.05 4.19 -19.49
C PHE A 269 -10.75 3.78 -20.77
N SER A 270 -11.97 3.23 -20.75
CA SER A 270 -12.64 2.80 -21.98
C SER A 270 -12.73 3.94 -23.01
N GLU A 271 -12.46 3.64 -24.28
CA GLU A 271 -12.64 4.55 -25.41
C GLU A 271 -14.10 4.72 -25.79
N GLU A 272 -14.93 3.76 -25.38
CA GLU A 272 -16.35 3.68 -25.71
C GLU A 272 -17.18 4.51 -24.73
N ALA A 273 -17.90 5.51 -25.25
CA ALA A 273 -18.65 6.45 -24.42
C ALA A 273 -19.77 5.78 -23.60
N GLU A 274 -20.47 4.83 -24.20
CA GLU A 274 -21.55 4.08 -23.56
C GLU A 274 -21.01 3.21 -22.41
N VAL A 275 -19.89 2.50 -22.63
CA VAL A 275 -19.24 1.69 -21.58
C VAL A 275 -18.82 2.56 -20.41
N ARG A 276 -18.21 3.72 -20.68
CA ARG A 276 -17.84 4.67 -19.62
C ARG A 276 -19.06 5.09 -18.82
N LEU A 277 -20.15 5.47 -19.48
CA LEU A 277 -21.37 5.95 -18.83
C LEU A 277 -22.00 4.84 -17.97
N GLU A 278 -22.14 3.63 -18.51
CA GLU A 278 -22.64 2.46 -17.77
C GLU A 278 -21.77 2.16 -16.54
N ALA A 279 -20.45 2.22 -16.69
CA ALA A 279 -19.51 1.96 -15.60
C ALA A 279 -19.59 3.04 -14.50
N MET A 280 -19.70 4.31 -14.88
CA MET A 280 -19.91 5.41 -13.94
C MET A 280 -21.21 5.23 -13.13
N HIS A 281 -22.29 4.79 -13.78
CA HIS A 281 -23.55 4.49 -13.08
C HIS A 281 -23.43 3.26 -12.17
N ALA A 282 -22.72 2.22 -12.59
CA ALA A 282 -22.50 1.03 -11.78
C ALA A 282 -21.70 1.33 -10.49
N LEU A 283 -20.85 2.37 -10.48
CA LEU A 283 -20.15 2.81 -9.27
C LEU A 283 -21.07 3.42 -8.21
N LYS A 284 -22.27 3.93 -8.56
CA LYS A 284 -23.21 4.51 -7.59
C LYS A 284 -23.65 3.53 -6.52
N SER A 285 -23.73 2.24 -6.86
CA SER A 285 -24.11 1.18 -5.93
C SER A 285 -22.91 0.55 -5.21
N ARG A 286 -21.69 1.03 -5.46
CA ARG A 286 -20.47 0.54 -4.80
C ARG A 286 -20.15 1.34 -3.57
N SER A 287 -19.45 0.73 -2.62
CA SER A 287 -18.88 1.48 -1.50
C SER A 287 -17.87 2.49 -2.08
N PRO A 288 -18.03 3.80 -1.79
CA PRO A 288 -17.06 4.83 -2.15
C PRO A 288 -15.61 4.45 -1.82
N GLU A 289 -15.43 3.73 -0.73
CA GLU A 289 -14.15 3.42 -0.11
C GLU A 289 -13.29 2.47 -0.96
N ASP A 290 -13.96 1.64 -1.77
CA ASP A 290 -13.30 0.68 -2.65
C ASP A 290 -12.58 1.36 -3.80
N TYR A 291 -13.05 2.51 -4.29
CA TYR A 291 -12.51 3.11 -5.53
C TYR A 291 -12.10 4.58 -5.40
N LEU A 292 -12.67 5.33 -4.45
CA LEU A 292 -12.47 6.76 -4.34
C LEU A 292 -11.02 7.14 -4.09
N GLN A 293 -10.32 6.43 -3.20
CA GLN A 293 -8.92 6.71 -2.90
C GLN A 293 -8.05 6.58 -4.16
N GLN A 294 -8.31 5.58 -4.98
CA GLN A 294 -7.54 5.29 -6.18
C GLN A 294 -7.83 6.31 -7.27
N LEU A 295 -9.10 6.68 -7.46
CA LEU A 295 -9.49 7.74 -8.39
C LEU A 295 -8.89 9.08 -7.98
N VAL A 296 -9.08 9.49 -6.73
CA VAL A 296 -8.64 10.79 -6.22
C VAL A 296 -7.11 10.87 -6.10
N GLY A 297 -6.49 9.78 -5.65
CA GLY A 297 -5.03 9.63 -5.56
C GLY A 297 -4.33 9.68 -6.91
N SER A 298 -5.06 9.52 -8.03
CA SER A 298 -4.52 9.69 -9.38
C SER A 298 -4.55 11.11 -9.93
N ILE A 299 -5.30 12.00 -9.29
CA ILE A 299 -5.44 13.38 -9.75
C ILE A 299 -4.09 14.09 -9.59
N ARG A 300 -3.67 14.81 -10.64
CA ARG A 300 -2.46 15.64 -10.61
C ARG A 300 -2.79 17.01 -11.18
N LYS A 301 -2.50 18.06 -10.44
CA LYS A 301 -2.66 19.45 -10.88
C LYS A 301 -1.29 20.01 -11.25
N TYR A 302 -0.99 20.10 -12.54
CA TYR A 302 0.27 20.67 -13.00
C TYR A 302 0.17 22.19 -13.15
N GLN A 303 1.20 22.90 -12.70
CA GLN A 303 1.41 24.32 -12.93
C GLN A 303 2.84 24.52 -13.43
N ALA A 304 2.99 24.71 -14.74
CA ALA A 304 4.25 25.17 -15.31
C ALA A 304 4.39 26.67 -15.02
N ALA A 305 5.38 27.05 -14.21
CA ALA A 305 5.67 28.44 -13.91
C ALA A 305 7.14 28.73 -14.23
N GLU A 306 7.40 29.41 -15.34
CA GLU A 306 8.75 29.88 -15.65
C GLU A 306 9.14 31.01 -14.68
N THR A 307 9.75 30.66 -13.56
CA THR A 307 10.30 31.65 -12.64
C THR A 307 11.77 31.89 -12.96
N LYS A 308 12.13 33.11 -13.36
CA LYS A 308 13.52 33.55 -13.37
C LYS A 308 14.02 33.58 -11.92
N GLY A 309 14.76 32.54 -11.51
CA GLY A 309 15.49 32.54 -10.24
C GLY A 309 16.49 33.71 -10.20
N PRO A 310 16.92 34.15 -9.00
CA PRO A 310 18.03 35.09 -8.91
C PRO A 310 19.18 34.49 -9.71
N SER A 311 19.71 35.26 -10.67
CA SER A 311 20.91 34.85 -11.37
C SER A 311 21.92 34.48 -10.28
N SER A 312 22.42 33.24 -10.32
CA SER A 312 23.70 33.03 -9.67
C SER A 312 24.61 34.11 -10.24
N SER A 313 25.50 34.68 -9.44
CA SER A 313 26.48 35.68 -9.88
C SER A 313 27.37 35.23 -11.05
N GLN A 314 27.16 34.00 -11.55
CA GLN A 314 27.79 33.34 -12.69
C GLN A 314 26.82 33.00 -13.85
N GLY A 315 25.61 33.59 -13.92
CA GLY A 315 24.79 33.58 -15.16
C GLY A 315 24.00 32.30 -15.49
N GLY A 316 23.56 31.53 -14.48
CA GLY A 316 22.75 30.33 -14.73
C GLY A 316 21.26 30.61 -15.00
N HIS A 317 20.64 29.81 -15.87
CA HIS A 317 19.17 29.82 -16.10
C HIS A 317 18.49 28.82 -15.17
N THR A 318 17.38 29.23 -14.54
CA THR A 318 16.57 28.34 -13.70
C THR A 318 15.15 28.24 -14.27
N ALA A 319 14.68 27.02 -14.53
CA ALA A 319 13.27 26.75 -14.85
C ALA A 319 12.63 26.00 -13.68
N ALA A 320 11.40 26.35 -13.31
CA ALA A 320 10.66 25.68 -12.24
C ALA A 320 9.38 25.03 -12.78
N PHE A 321 9.05 23.86 -12.27
CA PHE A 321 7.81 23.15 -12.58
C PHE A 321 7.17 22.75 -11.27
N GLN A 322 5.88 23.05 -11.10
CA GLN A 322 5.15 22.66 -9.91
C GLN A 322 4.03 21.71 -10.29
N TRP A 323 3.76 20.75 -9.42
CA TRP A 323 2.52 20.00 -9.50
C TRP A 323 2.03 19.69 -8.09
N GLU A 324 0.72 19.54 -7.96
CA GLU A 324 0.07 19.22 -6.72
C GLU A 324 -0.65 17.88 -6.88
N ASP A 325 -0.44 17.00 -5.91
CA ASP A 325 -1.28 15.83 -5.68
C ASP A 325 -2.06 16.03 -4.37
N MET A 326 -2.86 15.03 -3.99
CA MET A 326 -3.72 15.11 -2.81
C MET A 326 -2.97 15.46 -1.52
N ASP A 327 -1.71 15.02 -1.40
CA ASP A 327 -0.95 15.07 -0.15
C ASP A 327 0.17 16.10 -0.19
N THR A 328 0.67 16.46 -1.38
CA THR A 328 1.93 17.18 -1.54
C THR A 328 1.92 18.15 -2.74
N VAL A 329 2.48 19.35 -2.51
CA VAL A 329 2.89 20.25 -3.59
C VAL A 329 4.36 20.01 -3.89
N TRP A 330 4.64 19.67 -5.13
CA TRP A 330 5.96 19.42 -5.67
C TRP A 330 6.47 20.63 -6.42
N SER A 331 7.78 20.85 -6.37
CA SER A 331 8.48 21.80 -7.22
C SER A 331 9.78 21.17 -7.72
N ALA A 332 10.00 21.16 -9.04
CA ALA A 332 11.26 20.79 -9.65
C ALA A 332 11.94 22.06 -10.16
N HIS A 333 13.18 22.31 -9.77
CA HIS A 333 14.01 23.41 -10.22
C HIS A 333 15.17 22.87 -11.05
N LEU A 334 15.20 23.21 -12.33
CA LEU A 334 16.32 22.93 -13.21
C LEU A 334 17.28 24.12 -13.15
N THR A 335 18.47 23.96 -12.56
CA THR A 335 19.47 25.04 -12.52
C THR A 335 20.64 24.74 -13.46
N LEU A 336 20.70 25.48 -14.56
CA LEU A 336 21.73 25.33 -15.58
C LEU A 336 22.88 26.29 -15.27
N ARG A 337 23.89 25.82 -14.53
CA ARG A 337 25.24 26.44 -14.48
C ARG A 337 26.11 25.75 -15.54
N GLN A 338 27.08 26.41 -16.16
CA GLN A 338 28.00 25.72 -17.06
C GLN A 338 29.03 24.88 -16.28
N PRO A 339 29.29 23.60 -16.67
CA PRO A 339 28.43 22.70 -17.44
C PRO A 339 27.21 22.25 -16.61
N VAL A 340 26.10 21.83 -17.25
CA VAL A 340 24.83 21.47 -16.58
C VAL A 340 25.08 20.61 -15.35
N GLN A 341 24.91 21.19 -14.17
CA GLN A 341 25.41 20.59 -12.94
C GLN A 341 24.31 20.09 -12.00
N VAL A 342 23.09 20.65 -12.00
CA VAL A 342 22.12 20.34 -10.94
C VAL A 342 20.63 20.41 -11.36
N ILE A 343 19.86 19.36 -11.04
CA ILE A 343 18.39 19.41 -10.90
C ILE A 343 18.06 19.34 -9.41
N ASP A 344 17.41 20.36 -8.87
CA ASP A 344 16.95 20.40 -7.48
C ASP A 344 15.44 20.11 -7.42
N PHE A 345 15.01 19.05 -6.74
CA PHE A 345 13.60 18.82 -6.41
C PHE A 345 13.32 19.34 -4.99
N LEU A 346 12.35 20.25 -4.87
CA LEU A 346 11.94 20.89 -3.63
C LEU A 346 10.45 20.61 -3.38
N PRO A 347 10.06 19.91 -2.30
CA PRO A 347 8.67 19.97 -1.84
C PRO A 347 8.35 21.41 -1.40
N ALA A 348 7.26 21.97 -1.92
CA ALA A 348 6.79 23.30 -1.53
C ALA A 348 6.00 23.20 -0.20
N ARG A 349 6.30 24.08 0.77
CA ARG A 349 5.75 24.02 2.14
C ARG A 349 4.22 24.21 2.18
N ARG A 350 3.52 23.42 3.02
CA ARG A 350 2.34 23.90 3.79
C ARG A 350 2.65 24.21 5.26
N ARG A 351 3.53 23.46 5.96
CA ARG A 351 4.09 23.79 7.29
C ARG A 351 5.29 22.87 7.63
N GLY A 352 6.47 23.43 7.93
CA GLY A 352 7.33 22.84 8.99
C GLY A 352 8.50 21.88 8.74
N ARG A 353 9.16 21.75 7.56
CA ARG A 353 10.61 21.42 7.37
C ARG A 353 10.92 21.31 5.86
N ARG A 354 12.12 21.74 5.41
CA ARG A 354 12.56 21.65 4.00
C ARG A 354 13.46 20.42 3.85
N GLY A 355 13.06 19.43 3.05
CA GLY A 355 14.00 18.49 2.43
C GLY A 355 14.43 19.06 1.08
N VAL A 356 15.71 18.96 0.73
CA VAL A 356 16.22 19.36 -0.59
C VAL A 356 16.78 18.10 -1.25
N THR A 357 16.24 17.72 -2.40
CA THR A 357 16.77 16.61 -3.20
C THR A 357 17.57 17.19 -4.36
N ARG A 358 18.87 16.88 -4.44
CA ARG A 358 19.79 17.39 -5.47
C ARG A 358 20.29 16.26 -6.37
N VAL A 359 20.04 16.35 -7.67
CA VAL A 359 20.56 15.44 -8.70
C VAL A 359 21.67 16.14 -9.48
N VAL A 360 22.88 15.59 -9.50
CA VAL A 360 24.03 16.12 -10.25
C VAL A 360 24.19 15.35 -11.55
N MET A 361 24.20 16.04 -12.70
CA MET A 361 24.41 15.42 -14.02
C MET A 361 25.91 15.30 -14.33
N PRO A 362 26.36 14.21 -15.01
CA PRO A 362 27.77 14.05 -15.39
C PRO A 362 28.21 15.08 -16.45
N GLN A 363 29.46 15.55 -16.34
CA GLN A 363 30.04 16.54 -17.23
C GLN A 363 30.14 16.00 -18.66
N ASN A 364 29.51 16.67 -19.63
CA ASN A 364 29.74 16.39 -21.04
C ASN A 364 29.89 17.71 -21.82
N ASN A 365 31.05 17.88 -22.49
CA ASN A 365 31.53 19.15 -23.07
C ASN A 365 30.85 19.56 -24.40
N TYR A 366 29.55 19.27 -24.58
CA TYR A 366 28.85 19.47 -25.87
C TYR A 366 27.48 20.15 -25.72
N LEU A 367 27.36 21.20 -24.88
CA LEU A 367 26.05 21.76 -24.47
C LEU A 367 25.90 23.29 -24.49
N GLU A 368 26.71 24.06 -25.23
CA GLU A 368 26.43 25.52 -25.38
C GLU A 368 25.24 25.80 -26.32
N SER A 369 25.11 25.09 -27.44
CA SER A 369 24.00 25.28 -28.40
C SER A 369 22.67 24.61 -27.99
N ARG A 370 22.59 24.03 -26.78
CA ARG A 370 21.44 23.22 -26.32
C ARG A 370 20.74 23.76 -25.07
N LEU A 371 21.14 24.92 -24.55
CA LEU A 371 20.49 25.50 -23.36
C LEU A 371 19.02 25.87 -23.62
N ALA A 372 18.75 26.59 -24.72
CA ALA A 372 17.39 26.89 -25.16
C ALA A 372 16.60 25.61 -25.44
N LEU A 373 17.23 24.63 -26.09
CA LEU A 373 16.61 23.33 -26.40
C LEU A 373 16.27 22.52 -25.13
N ALA A 374 17.08 22.59 -24.08
CA ALA A 374 16.83 21.90 -22.81
C ALA A 374 15.70 22.56 -22.02
N VAL A 375 15.65 23.90 -22.00
CA VAL A 375 14.54 24.65 -21.40
C VAL A 375 13.24 24.39 -22.16
N ASP A 376 13.28 24.44 -23.49
CA ASP A 376 12.12 24.11 -24.34
C ASP A 376 11.70 22.65 -24.19
N PHE A 377 12.64 21.70 -24.10
CA PHE A 377 12.33 20.30 -23.84
C PHE A 377 11.60 20.13 -22.50
N CYS A 378 12.12 20.69 -21.41
CA CYS A 378 11.46 20.59 -20.12
C CYS A 378 10.10 21.30 -20.09
N ARG A 379 9.96 22.43 -20.78
CA ARG A 379 8.67 23.12 -20.95
C ARG A 379 7.66 22.26 -21.71
N LEU A 380 8.06 21.69 -22.85
CA LEU A 380 7.22 20.80 -23.66
C LEU A 380 6.84 19.52 -22.89
N GLU A 381 7.76 18.94 -22.13
CA GLU A 381 7.46 17.79 -21.27
C GLU A 381 6.48 18.15 -20.14
N ALA A 382 6.65 19.31 -19.50
CA ALA A 382 5.71 19.78 -18.49
C ALA A 382 4.32 20.09 -19.07
N GLU A 383 4.26 20.72 -20.24
CA GLU A 383 3.02 20.94 -21.01
C GLU A 383 2.37 19.59 -21.39
N HIS A 384 3.17 18.60 -21.81
CA HIS A 384 2.70 17.26 -22.16
C HIS A 384 2.14 16.49 -20.95
N LEU A 385 2.84 16.53 -19.81
CA LEU A 385 2.39 15.94 -18.56
C LEU A 385 1.12 16.63 -18.05
N ALA A 386 1.03 17.96 -18.15
CA ALA A 386 -0.15 18.73 -17.80
C ALA A 386 -1.35 18.34 -18.67
N ALA A 387 -1.18 18.29 -20.00
CA ALA A 387 -2.25 17.90 -20.92
C ALA A 387 -2.74 16.46 -20.71
N THR A 388 -1.81 15.53 -20.48
CA THR A 388 -2.14 14.12 -20.20
C THR A 388 -2.89 13.98 -18.87
N ALA A 389 -2.46 14.73 -17.85
CA ALA A 389 -3.14 14.77 -16.56
C ALA A 389 -4.51 15.44 -16.66
N GLU A 390 -4.67 16.51 -17.43
CA GLU A 390 -5.95 17.20 -17.64
C GLU A 390 -6.99 16.27 -18.27
N PHE A 391 -6.60 15.55 -19.33
CA PHE A 391 -7.48 14.55 -19.94
C PHE A 391 -7.93 13.49 -18.93
N ARG A 392 -6.99 12.92 -18.18
CA ARG A 392 -7.31 11.93 -17.13
C ARG A 392 -8.19 12.52 -16.04
N ASN A 393 -7.81 13.67 -15.50
CA ASN A 393 -8.54 14.37 -14.45
C ASN A 393 -9.97 14.63 -14.90
N SER A 394 -10.20 15.05 -16.15
CA SER A 394 -11.56 15.26 -16.68
C SER A 394 -12.41 13.99 -16.67
N ARG A 395 -11.82 12.82 -16.91
CA ARG A 395 -12.52 11.54 -16.80
C ARG A 395 -12.79 11.17 -15.35
N VAL A 396 -11.82 11.37 -14.46
CA VAL A 396 -11.98 11.17 -13.02
C VAL A 396 -13.10 12.05 -12.47
N PHE A 397 -13.10 13.35 -12.80
CA PHE A 397 -14.10 14.33 -12.41
C PHE A 397 -15.50 13.93 -12.86
N ARG A 398 -15.68 13.50 -14.11
CA ARG A 398 -16.96 12.98 -14.60
C ARG A 398 -17.39 11.73 -13.84
N THR A 399 -16.48 10.79 -13.62
CA THR A 399 -16.78 9.56 -12.88
C THR A 399 -17.21 9.86 -11.46
N LEU A 400 -16.47 10.70 -10.74
CA LEU A 400 -16.83 11.13 -9.39
C LEU A 400 -18.14 11.91 -9.41
N SER A 401 -18.37 12.76 -10.42
CA SER A 401 -19.59 13.55 -10.48
C SER A 401 -20.84 12.70 -10.63
N VAL A 402 -20.77 11.68 -11.49
CA VAL A 402 -21.85 10.71 -11.66
C VAL A 402 -21.98 9.86 -10.40
N ALA A 403 -20.89 9.29 -9.88
CA ALA A 403 -20.96 8.34 -8.76
C ALA A 403 -21.51 8.97 -7.47
N PHE A 404 -21.27 10.26 -7.23
CA PHE A 404 -21.70 10.97 -6.02
C PHE A 404 -22.85 11.95 -6.25
N ASP A 405 -23.43 11.99 -7.45
CA ASP A 405 -24.51 12.92 -7.82
C ASP A 405 -24.20 14.39 -7.44
N ARG A 406 -22.94 14.81 -7.67
CA ARG A 406 -22.40 16.12 -7.30
C ARG A 406 -21.48 16.62 -8.41
N THR A 407 -21.53 17.89 -8.77
CA THR A 407 -20.57 18.45 -9.72
C THR A 407 -19.17 18.54 -9.10
N ILE A 408 -18.19 17.94 -9.76
CA ILE A 408 -16.77 17.99 -9.42
C ILE A 408 -16.02 18.36 -10.69
N ASP A 409 -15.42 19.54 -10.71
CA ASP A 409 -14.69 20.06 -11.87
C ASP A 409 -13.23 20.41 -11.54
N GLU A 410 -12.90 20.49 -10.24
CA GLU A 410 -11.54 20.83 -9.79
C GLU A 410 -10.89 19.73 -8.94
N PRO A 411 -9.55 19.60 -8.99
CA PRO A 411 -8.79 18.68 -8.12
C PRO A 411 -9.13 18.85 -6.63
N GLN A 412 -9.30 20.09 -6.19
CA GLN A 412 -9.54 20.42 -4.79
C GLN A 412 -10.89 19.86 -4.30
N GLU A 413 -11.93 19.93 -5.12
CA GLU A 413 -13.27 19.38 -4.81
C GLU A 413 -13.23 17.86 -4.69
N ALA A 414 -12.48 17.18 -5.55
CA ALA A 414 -12.28 15.73 -5.48
C ALA A 414 -11.48 15.34 -4.21
N TRP A 415 -10.45 16.11 -3.85
CA TRP A 415 -9.70 15.90 -2.60
C TRP A 415 -10.55 16.19 -1.36
N ASP A 416 -11.46 17.17 -1.42
CA ASP A 416 -12.41 17.45 -0.35
C ASP A 416 -13.46 16.36 -0.21
N LEU A 417 -13.95 15.79 -1.33
CA LEU A 417 -14.83 14.63 -1.31
C LEU A 417 -14.14 13.42 -0.66
N TRP A 418 -12.88 13.14 -1.00
CA TRP A 418 -12.12 12.09 -0.32
C TRP A 418 -12.04 12.34 1.18
N ARG A 419 -11.73 13.58 1.60
CA ARG A 419 -11.71 13.93 3.03
C ARG A 419 -13.07 13.69 3.68
N GLU A 420 -14.16 14.10 3.04
CA GLU A 420 -15.53 13.91 3.53
C GLU A 420 -15.87 12.43 3.72
N VAL A 421 -15.64 11.60 2.69
CA VAL A 421 -15.89 10.15 2.76
C VAL A 421 -14.94 9.48 3.76
N ALA A 422 -13.67 9.85 3.76
CA ALA A 422 -12.69 9.37 4.74
C ALA A 422 -12.94 9.86 6.16
N ASP A 423 -13.81 10.86 6.35
CA ASP A 423 -14.27 11.39 7.64
C ASP A 423 -15.69 10.93 8.04
N THR A 424 -16.49 10.34 7.14
CA THR A 424 -17.91 9.96 7.38
C THR A 424 -18.26 8.50 7.09
N GLY A 425 -17.49 7.79 6.25
CA GLY A 425 -17.78 6.42 5.81
C GLY A 425 -17.42 5.32 6.83
N LEU A 426 -18.15 4.20 6.73
CA LEU A 426 -17.85 2.90 7.33
C LEU A 426 -16.71 2.26 6.53
N MET A 427 -15.47 2.75 6.70
CA MET A 427 -14.29 2.21 6.00
C MET A 427 -14.22 0.70 6.22
N ARG A 428 -14.79 -0.10 5.32
CA ARG A 428 -14.76 -1.56 5.32
C ARG A 428 -13.72 -1.91 4.29
N GLN A 429 -12.49 -2.16 4.73
CA GLN A 429 -11.45 -2.57 3.79
C GLN A 429 -11.68 -4.02 3.34
N ARG A 430 -12.70 -4.25 2.52
CA ARG A 430 -12.86 -5.46 1.71
C ARG A 430 -12.07 -5.23 0.43
N LEU A 431 -10.75 -5.40 0.46
CA LEU A 431 -9.89 -4.93 -0.64
C LEU A 431 -9.00 -6.07 -1.14
N SER A 432 -9.01 -6.28 -2.45
CA SER A 432 -8.28 -7.34 -3.13
C SER A 432 -6.78 -7.27 -2.95
N TRP A 433 -6.21 -8.44 -2.66
CA TRP A 433 -4.83 -8.74 -3.00
C TRP A 433 -4.54 -8.43 -4.49
N ASN A 434 -3.63 -7.49 -4.74
CA ASN A 434 -2.91 -7.36 -6.02
C ASN A 434 -3.63 -6.68 -7.20
N TYR A 435 -4.39 -5.61 -6.98
CA TYR A 435 -4.74 -4.70 -8.09
C TYR A 435 -4.09 -3.31 -8.01
N GLU A 436 -3.42 -2.99 -6.91
CA GLU A 436 -3.05 -1.59 -6.59
C GLU A 436 -1.82 -1.04 -7.31
N GLU A 437 -0.80 -1.85 -7.56
CA GLU A 437 0.38 -1.34 -8.27
C GLU A 437 0.18 -1.25 -9.80
N GLY A 438 -0.92 -1.83 -10.31
CA GLY A 438 -1.21 -1.96 -11.73
C GLY A 438 -2.23 -0.98 -12.28
N TRP A 439 -2.75 -0.04 -11.47
CA TRP A 439 -3.76 0.94 -11.93
C TRP A 439 -3.31 1.73 -13.17
N TYR A 440 -2.01 1.78 -13.44
CA TYR A 440 -1.40 2.56 -14.51
C TYR A 440 -0.53 1.71 -15.43
N VAL A 441 -1.16 0.77 -16.13
CA VAL A 441 -0.68 0.42 -17.48
C VAL A 441 -1.78 0.80 -18.46
N ASP A 442 -1.73 2.05 -18.93
CA ASP A 442 -2.45 2.41 -20.15
C ASP A 442 -1.93 1.51 -21.28
N GLN A 443 -2.68 0.49 -21.67
CA GLN A 443 -2.28 -0.42 -22.75
C GLN A 443 -2.16 0.31 -24.11
N ARG A 444 -2.73 1.53 -24.22
CA ARG A 444 -2.60 2.43 -25.37
C ARG A 444 -1.32 3.26 -25.31
N GLN A 445 -0.66 3.34 -24.15
CA GLN A 445 0.77 3.65 -24.05
C GLN A 445 1.64 2.47 -24.50
N ARG A 446 1.21 1.70 -25.51
CA ARG A 446 2.15 1.16 -26.51
C ARG A 446 2.82 2.33 -27.25
N ILE A 447 3.68 3.01 -26.51
CA ILE A 447 4.79 3.88 -26.85
C ILE A 447 4.81 4.28 -28.33
N ARG A 448 4.27 5.46 -28.63
CA ARG A 448 4.96 6.32 -29.59
C ARG A 448 6.35 6.56 -28.99
N ARG A 449 7.38 6.06 -29.68
CA ARG A 449 8.79 6.13 -29.27
C ARG A 449 9.22 7.58 -29.05
N GLY A 450 9.09 8.06 -27.82
CA GLY A 450 9.68 9.31 -27.32
C GLY A 450 10.87 9.02 -26.40
N PRO A 451 11.80 9.98 -26.20
CA PRO A 451 12.90 9.84 -25.25
C PRO A 451 12.36 9.68 -23.83
N ALA A 452 13.14 9.00 -22.98
CA ALA A 452 12.79 8.68 -21.60
C ALA A 452 12.28 9.89 -20.81
N THR A 453 11.05 9.82 -20.32
CA THR A 453 10.49 10.75 -19.34
C THR A 453 11.27 10.65 -18.02
N PRO A 454 11.63 11.77 -17.38
CA PRO A 454 12.26 11.74 -16.06
C PRO A 454 11.23 11.28 -15.01
N VAL A 455 11.53 10.17 -14.35
CA VAL A 455 10.73 9.64 -13.24
C VAL A 455 10.99 10.49 -12.00
N VAL A 456 9.92 11.04 -11.42
CA VAL A 456 9.99 11.91 -10.25
C VAL A 456 9.60 11.16 -8.98
N TYR A 457 10.39 11.33 -7.93
CA TYR A 457 10.19 10.70 -6.63
C TYR A 457 9.26 11.50 -5.76
N SER A 458 8.39 10.79 -5.05
CA SER A 458 7.70 11.35 -3.90
C SER A 458 8.22 10.74 -2.61
N ARG A 459 8.53 11.61 -1.65
CA ARG A 459 8.46 11.29 -0.24
C ARG A 459 7.04 11.59 0.20
N VAL A 460 6.31 10.57 0.63
CA VAL A 460 4.94 10.71 1.15
C VAL A 460 4.99 11.60 2.38
N THR A 461 4.42 12.80 2.29
CA THR A 461 4.02 13.54 3.49
C THR A 461 2.72 12.91 3.94
N ILE A 462 2.76 12.17 5.05
CA ILE A 462 1.60 11.48 5.59
C ILE A 462 0.60 12.53 6.10
N GLY A 463 -0.35 12.89 5.24
CA GLY A 463 -1.52 13.70 5.58
C GLY A 463 -2.64 12.83 6.17
N ALA A 464 -3.31 13.35 7.21
CA ALA A 464 -4.49 12.78 7.87
C ALA A 464 -4.33 11.33 8.42
N GLY A 465 -3.24 11.05 9.14
CA GLY A 465 -3.08 9.77 9.85
C GLY A 465 -4.06 9.60 11.02
N SER A 466 -4.47 8.35 11.22
CA SER A 466 -5.02 7.77 12.45
C SER A 466 -4.09 8.01 13.63
N CYS A 467 -4.57 8.28 14.83
CA CYS A 467 -3.70 8.54 15.99
C CYS A 467 -4.35 8.18 17.34
N LEU A 468 -3.52 8.03 18.38
CA LEU A 468 -3.87 7.63 19.75
C LEU A 468 -3.53 8.73 20.76
N VAL A 469 -4.28 8.87 21.86
CA VAL A 469 -3.93 9.86 22.90
C VAL A 469 -2.71 9.41 23.69
N ALA A 470 -2.01 10.36 24.32
CA ALA A 470 -0.92 10.06 25.25
C ALA A 470 -1.43 9.16 26.40
N GLY A 471 -0.57 8.26 26.88
CA GLY A 471 -0.87 7.23 27.88
C GLY A 471 -1.48 5.96 27.30
N THR A 472 -1.81 5.92 26.00
CA THR A 472 -2.35 4.70 25.36
C THR A 472 -1.28 3.60 25.37
N PRO A 473 -1.55 2.42 25.98
CA PRO A 473 -0.58 1.35 26.08
C PRO A 473 -0.46 0.59 24.75
N ILE A 474 0.79 0.38 24.33
CA ILE A 474 1.18 -0.42 23.18
C ILE A 474 1.96 -1.63 23.69
N VAL A 475 1.70 -2.80 23.12
CA VAL A 475 2.42 -4.03 23.49
C VAL A 475 3.83 -3.97 22.89
N THR A 476 4.85 -3.90 23.76
CA THR A 476 6.28 -3.90 23.35
C THR A 476 7.02 -5.11 23.88
N GLU A 477 8.17 -5.42 23.30
CA GLU A 477 9.00 -6.55 23.77
C GLU A 477 9.49 -6.37 25.23
N THR A 478 9.47 -5.15 25.74
CA THR A 478 9.82 -4.81 27.13
C THR A 478 8.59 -4.58 28.02
N GLY A 479 7.44 -5.11 27.61
CA GLY A 479 6.15 -4.93 28.27
C GLY A 479 5.37 -3.71 27.75
N PRO A 480 4.14 -3.47 28.24
CA PRO A 480 3.31 -2.38 27.76
C PRO A 480 3.93 -1.00 28.00
N GLN A 481 4.00 -0.17 26.96
CA GLN A 481 4.52 1.20 27.04
C GLN A 481 3.53 2.21 26.46
N ALA A 482 3.53 3.44 26.99
CA ALA A 482 2.68 4.51 26.46
C ALA A 482 3.16 4.94 25.07
N VAL A 483 2.25 5.18 24.13
CA VAL A 483 2.56 5.51 22.72
C VAL A 483 3.53 6.70 22.56
N GLU A 484 3.47 7.70 23.43
CA GLU A 484 4.35 8.87 23.43
C GLU A 484 5.75 8.58 23.98
N SER A 485 5.95 7.45 24.65
CA SER A 485 7.26 7.02 25.16
C SER A 485 8.06 6.18 24.16
N ILE A 486 7.38 5.65 23.14
CA ILE A 486 7.97 4.80 22.11
C ILE A 486 8.85 5.63 21.17
N MET A 487 10.04 5.08 20.87
CA MET A 487 11.05 5.68 20.02
C MET A 487 11.46 4.76 18.87
N PRO A 488 12.00 5.29 17.75
CA PRO A 488 12.59 4.47 16.71
C PRO A 488 13.60 3.45 17.28
N GLY A 489 13.47 2.19 16.87
CA GLY A 489 14.24 1.06 17.36
C GLY A 489 13.60 0.29 18.53
N ASP A 490 12.54 0.81 19.16
CA ASP A 490 11.71 -0.04 20.03
C ASP A 490 10.93 -1.06 19.18
N ARG A 491 10.70 -2.26 19.71
CA ARG A 491 9.92 -3.29 19.01
C ARG A 491 8.53 -3.45 19.61
N VAL A 492 7.52 -3.42 18.75
CA VAL A 492 6.10 -3.57 19.09
C VAL A 492 5.58 -4.90 18.57
N LEU A 493 4.61 -5.50 19.26
CA LEU A 493 3.96 -6.71 18.78
C LEU A 493 3.10 -6.37 17.57
N THR A 494 3.33 -7.07 16.47
CA THR A 494 2.63 -6.91 15.20
C THR A 494 2.01 -8.22 14.79
N GLN A 495 1.00 -8.13 13.94
CA GLN A 495 0.44 -9.28 13.26
C GLN A 495 0.24 -8.97 11.78
N ASP A 496 0.75 -9.85 10.93
CA ASP A 496 0.52 -9.77 9.49
C ASP A 496 -0.95 -10.20 9.20
N PRO A 497 -1.80 -9.31 8.63
CA PRO A 497 -3.19 -9.65 8.33
C PRO A 497 -3.34 -10.82 7.36
N GLU A 498 -2.34 -11.08 6.53
CA GLU A 498 -2.43 -12.06 5.48
C GLU A 498 -1.97 -13.44 5.90
N THR A 499 -0.83 -13.51 6.56
CA THR A 499 -0.24 -14.78 7.00
C THR A 499 -0.66 -15.16 8.42
N GLY A 500 -1.15 -14.21 9.21
CA GLY A 500 -1.43 -14.37 10.63
C GLY A 500 -0.16 -14.35 11.50
N GLU A 501 1.02 -14.13 10.92
CA GLU A 501 2.30 -14.14 11.64
C GLU A 501 2.32 -13.11 12.76
N LEU A 502 2.58 -13.58 13.98
CA LEU A 502 2.69 -12.75 15.18
C LEU A 502 4.17 -12.60 15.57
N VAL A 503 4.68 -11.37 15.53
CA VAL A 503 6.11 -11.11 15.76
C VAL A 503 6.35 -9.70 16.33
N PHE A 504 7.49 -9.51 17.01
CA PHE A 504 7.93 -8.17 17.41
C PHE A 504 8.73 -7.50 16.29
N GLN A 505 8.26 -6.37 15.78
CA GLN A 505 8.91 -5.61 14.69
C GLN A 505 9.32 -4.20 15.15
N PRO A 506 10.41 -3.64 14.59
CA PRO A 506 10.92 -2.33 14.98
C PRO A 506 9.98 -1.21 14.54
N VAL A 507 9.81 -0.25 15.44
CA VAL A 507 9.26 1.07 15.14
C VAL A 507 10.32 1.85 14.35
N LEU A 508 9.96 2.28 13.15
CA LEU A 508 10.82 3.04 12.25
C LEU A 508 10.71 4.53 12.51
N ALA A 509 9.52 5.04 12.86
CA ALA A 509 9.29 6.44 13.15
C ALA A 509 8.10 6.64 14.10
N ARG A 510 8.00 7.84 14.68
CA ARG A 510 6.83 8.30 15.45
C ARG A 510 6.31 9.60 14.84
N THR A 511 4.98 9.71 14.76
CA THR A 511 4.27 10.91 14.32
C THR A 511 3.45 11.50 15.46
N GLN A 512 3.24 12.81 15.42
CA GLN A 512 2.42 13.54 16.37
C GLN A 512 1.55 14.54 15.62
N ARG A 513 0.31 14.67 16.07
CA ARG A 513 -0.67 15.59 15.50
C ARG A 513 -1.45 16.28 16.62
N GLU A 514 -1.69 17.57 16.43
CA GLU A 514 -2.51 18.39 17.34
C GLU A 514 -3.96 18.45 16.86
N LYS A 515 -4.90 18.65 17.80
CA LYS A 515 -6.33 18.95 17.54
C LYS A 515 -7.04 17.88 16.69
N ALA A 516 -6.90 16.62 17.06
CA ALA A 516 -7.71 15.55 16.47
C ALA A 516 -9.01 15.39 17.27
N LYS A 517 -10.14 15.21 16.56
CA LYS A 517 -11.40 14.76 17.16
C LYS A 517 -11.24 13.35 17.71
N LEU A 518 -11.62 13.15 18.96
CA LEU A 518 -11.40 11.93 19.71
C LEU A 518 -12.69 11.12 19.87
N PHE A 519 -12.49 9.80 19.95
CA PHE A 519 -13.49 8.81 20.28
C PHE A 519 -12.94 7.91 21.40
N ARG A 520 -13.81 7.52 22.33
CA ARG A 520 -13.53 6.59 23.40
C ARG A 520 -14.23 5.27 23.11
N LEU A 521 -13.43 4.24 22.92
CA LEU A 521 -13.82 2.86 22.68
C LEU A 521 -13.69 2.06 23.98
N LYS A 522 -14.70 1.25 24.31
CA LYS A 522 -14.66 0.31 25.44
C LYS A 522 -15.04 -1.10 25.01
N THR A 523 -14.32 -2.09 25.50
CA THR A 523 -14.71 -3.51 25.47
C THR A 523 -14.65 -4.09 26.89
N ALA A 524 -14.84 -5.40 27.04
CA ALA A 524 -14.62 -6.08 28.32
C ALA A 524 -13.16 -5.96 28.82
N ASP A 525 -12.20 -5.80 27.90
CA ASP A 525 -10.77 -5.94 28.18
C ASP A 525 -10.03 -4.60 28.34
N ASN A 526 -10.40 -3.58 27.54
CA ASN A 526 -9.73 -2.27 27.58
C ASN A 526 -10.68 -1.09 27.36
N GLU A 527 -10.19 0.09 27.73
CA GLU A 527 -10.74 1.38 27.36
C GLU A 527 -9.64 2.18 26.64
N ILE A 528 -9.89 2.56 25.38
CA ILE A 528 -8.93 3.28 24.52
C ILE A 528 -9.56 4.57 24.02
N THR A 529 -8.79 5.66 24.06
CA THR A 529 -9.18 6.92 23.41
C THR A 529 -8.30 7.18 22.20
N CYS A 530 -8.91 7.39 21.04
CA CYS A 530 -8.21 7.51 19.76
C CYS A 530 -8.86 8.57 18.87
N SER A 531 -8.22 8.93 17.77
CA SER A 531 -8.81 9.82 16.77
C SER A 531 -9.98 9.14 16.04
N GLN A 532 -10.96 9.91 15.56
CA GLN A 532 -12.12 9.38 14.82
C GLN A 532 -11.78 8.43 13.65
N GLY A 533 -10.66 8.66 12.97
CA GLY A 533 -10.21 7.89 11.81
C GLY A 533 -9.25 6.75 12.15
N HIS A 534 -9.05 6.43 13.43
CA HIS A 534 -8.12 5.38 13.85
C HIS A 534 -8.68 3.99 13.51
N PRO A 535 -7.98 3.16 12.73
CA PRO A 535 -8.49 1.86 12.31
C PRO A 535 -8.28 0.79 13.38
N PHE A 536 -9.24 -0.10 13.49
CA PHE A 536 -9.20 -1.33 14.27
C PHE A 536 -9.60 -2.48 13.36
N TRP A 537 -9.01 -3.66 13.55
CA TRP A 537 -9.46 -4.83 12.82
C TRP A 537 -10.74 -5.38 13.43
N VAL A 538 -11.79 -5.53 12.61
CA VAL A 538 -13.06 -6.17 12.97
C VAL A 538 -13.18 -7.49 12.20
N ASN A 539 -13.38 -8.60 12.91
CA ASN A 539 -13.48 -9.91 12.29
C ASN A 539 -14.62 -9.94 11.25
N GLY A 540 -14.30 -10.40 10.04
CA GLY A 540 -15.20 -10.45 8.88
C GLY A 540 -15.37 -9.14 8.10
N LEU A 541 -14.92 -8.00 8.66
CA LEU A 541 -15.03 -6.69 8.01
C LEU A 541 -13.67 -6.05 7.68
N GLY A 542 -12.57 -6.51 8.29
CA GLY A 542 -11.24 -5.96 8.12
C GLY A 542 -11.03 -4.67 8.91
N TRP A 543 -10.23 -3.74 8.38
CA TRP A 543 -9.95 -2.47 9.04
C TRP A 543 -11.17 -1.54 9.05
N VAL A 544 -11.70 -1.23 10.24
CA VAL A 544 -12.81 -0.29 10.47
C VAL A 544 -12.34 0.89 11.31
N GLN A 545 -12.71 2.11 10.91
CA GLN A 545 -12.35 3.32 11.65
C GLN A 545 -13.16 3.49 12.94
N ALA A 546 -12.55 4.07 13.97
CA ALA A 546 -13.13 4.24 15.31
C ALA A 546 -14.54 4.84 15.31
N ARG A 547 -14.81 5.86 14.48
CA ARG A 547 -16.12 6.51 14.39
C ARG A 547 -17.22 5.62 13.79
N ALA A 548 -16.83 4.57 13.09
CA ALA A 548 -17.72 3.66 12.36
C ALA A 548 -17.85 2.31 13.08
N LEU A 549 -17.19 2.16 14.22
CA LEU A 549 -17.44 1.04 15.11
C LEU A 549 -18.84 1.18 15.71
N GLU A 550 -19.53 0.06 15.83
CA GLU A 550 -20.84 -0.05 16.47
C GLU A 550 -20.76 -1.07 17.62
N VAL A 551 -21.65 -0.91 18.60
CA VAL A 551 -21.78 -1.86 19.70
C VAL A 551 -22.09 -3.26 19.15
N GLY A 552 -21.39 -4.27 19.67
CA GLY A 552 -21.48 -5.67 19.22
C GLY A 552 -20.52 -6.05 18.10
N MET A 553 -19.76 -5.12 17.51
CA MET A 553 -18.75 -5.48 16.52
C MET A 553 -17.58 -6.27 17.18
N PRO A 554 -17.13 -7.39 16.59
CA PRO A 554 -16.06 -8.22 17.15
C PRO A 554 -14.67 -7.69 16.75
N LEU A 555 -14.01 -6.96 17.64
CA LEU A 555 -12.63 -6.51 17.45
C LEU A 555 -11.67 -7.68 17.56
N HIS A 556 -10.70 -7.75 16.65
CA HIS A 556 -9.62 -8.72 16.72
C HIS A 556 -8.62 -8.35 17.82
N THR A 557 -8.20 -9.36 18.56
CA THR A 557 -7.30 -9.27 19.71
C THR A 557 -6.21 -10.34 19.61
N VAL A 558 -5.15 -10.22 20.41
CA VAL A 558 -4.05 -11.21 20.42
C VAL A 558 -4.57 -12.64 20.67
N LEU A 559 -5.62 -12.82 21.49
CA LEU A 559 -6.10 -14.13 21.93
C LEU A 559 -7.45 -14.55 21.32
N GLY A 560 -7.92 -13.87 20.26
CA GLY A 560 -9.21 -14.12 19.60
C GLY A 560 -9.95 -12.82 19.31
N SER A 561 -11.24 -12.74 19.65
CA SER A 561 -12.04 -11.52 19.46
C SER A 561 -12.74 -11.02 20.73
N THR A 562 -13.10 -9.73 20.76
CA THR A 562 -13.86 -9.11 21.86
C THR A 562 -14.86 -8.09 21.30
N GLU A 563 -16.04 -7.98 21.90
CA GLU A 563 -17.09 -7.12 21.39
C GLU A 563 -16.96 -5.67 21.85
N VAL A 564 -17.25 -4.73 20.94
CA VAL A 564 -17.42 -3.32 21.29
C VAL A 564 -18.63 -3.17 22.21
N THR A 565 -18.41 -2.62 23.40
CA THR A 565 -19.48 -2.37 24.39
C THR A 565 -19.95 -0.91 24.39
N SER A 566 -19.06 0.02 24.00
CA SER A 566 -19.36 1.45 23.96
C SER A 566 -18.41 2.16 23.00
N ILE A 567 -18.94 3.14 22.28
CA ILE A 567 -18.19 4.06 21.43
C ILE A 567 -18.79 5.47 21.53
N GLU A 568 -18.01 6.43 22.01
CA GLU A 568 -18.50 7.78 22.31
C GLU A 568 -17.51 8.85 21.84
N SER A 569 -18.01 10.04 21.46
CA SER A 569 -17.12 11.17 21.18
C SER A 569 -16.46 11.68 22.48
N ALA A 570 -15.15 11.94 22.42
CA ALA A 570 -14.31 12.30 23.56
C ALA A 570 -13.63 13.68 23.40
N GLY A 571 -14.21 14.57 22.60
CA GLY A 571 -13.70 15.94 22.41
C GLY A 571 -12.53 16.03 21.43
N GLU A 572 -11.55 16.87 21.72
CA GLU A 572 -10.33 17.04 20.90
C GLU A 572 -9.07 16.93 21.74
N GLY A 573 -7.98 16.43 21.15
CA GLY A 573 -6.70 16.33 21.85
C GLY A 573 -5.50 16.13 20.95
N THR A 574 -4.33 16.11 21.58
CA THR A 574 -3.06 15.76 20.95
C THR A 574 -2.92 14.26 20.87
N VAL A 575 -2.43 13.78 19.73
CA VAL A 575 -2.42 12.37 19.40
C VAL A 575 -1.10 11.95 18.74
N HIS A 576 -0.72 10.70 18.94
CA HIS A 576 0.52 10.07 18.51
C HIS A 576 0.22 8.85 17.63
N ASN A 577 1.12 8.51 16.71
CA ASN A 577 1.09 7.22 16.01
C ASN A 577 2.52 6.80 15.63
N LEU A 578 2.68 5.56 15.22
CA LEU A 578 3.93 4.91 14.88
C LEU A 578 4.02 4.70 13.37
N VAL A 579 5.23 4.41 12.90
CA VAL A 579 5.49 3.74 11.63
C VAL A 579 6.21 2.46 12.00
N VAL A 580 5.64 1.31 11.68
CA VAL A 580 6.13 -0.01 12.08
C VAL A 580 6.64 -0.74 10.85
N ALA A 581 7.73 -1.48 10.98
CA ALA A 581 8.29 -2.23 9.86
C ALA A 581 7.36 -3.37 9.41
N ASP A 582 7.39 -3.68 8.11
CA ASP A 582 6.82 -4.86 7.46
C ASP A 582 5.28 -4.99 7.55
N ALA A 583 4.73 -5.36 8.71
CA ALA A 583 3.29 -5.61 8.85
C ALA A 583 2.45 -4.31 8.89
N HIS A 584 3.06 -3.18 9.24
CA HIS A 584 2.38 -1.89 9.45
C HIS A 584 1.25 -1.91 10.48
N THR A 585 1.19 -2.98 11.30
CA THR A 585 0.23 -3.17 12.38
C THR A 585 0.90 -3.10 13.75
N TYR A 586 0.12 -2.92 14.80
CA TYR A 586 0.56 -3.11 16.18
C TYR A 586 -0.61 -3.29 17.14
N PHE A 587 -0.36 -3.89 18.30
CA PHE A 587 -1.38 -4.13 19.32
C PHE A 587 -1.49 -3.01 20.36
N ILE A 588 -2.73 -2.59 20.65
CA ILE A 588 -3.07 -1.52 21.59
C ILE A 588 -3.97 -2.00 22.73
N GLY A 589 -3.60 -1.69 23.96
CA GLY A 589 -4.29 -2.20 25.16
C GLY A 589 -3.32 -2.78 26.19
N LYS A 590 -3.83 -3.00 27.40
CA LYS A 590 -3.09 -3.66 28.49
C LYS A 590 -3.40 -5.16 28.56
N THR A 591 -4.66 -5.52 28.34
CA THR A 591 -5.16 -6.89 28.50
C THR A 591 -5.81 -7.29 27.20
N ASN A 592 -5.39 -8.41 26.60
CA ASN A 592 -5.92 -8.88 25.31
C ASN A 592 -6.04 -7.75 24.26
N ALA A 593 -4.89 -7.13 23.97
CA ALA A 593 -4.80 -5.91 23.17
C ALA A 593 -5.41 -6.06 21.77
N TYR A 594 -5.90 -4.95 21.21
CA TYR A 594 -6.58 -4.89 19.91
C TYR A 594 -5.59 -4.67 18.77
N LEU A 595 -5.84 -5.28 17.62
CA LEU A 595 -5.04 -5.05 16.42
C LEU A 595 -5.38 -3.68 15.81
N SER A 596 -4.35 -2.84 15.68
CA SER A 596 -4.40 -1.51 15.08
C SER A 596 -3.42 -1.40 13.91
N HIS A 597 -3.58 -0.35 13.10
CA HIS A 597 -2.70 -0.02 11.99
C HIS A 597 -1.99 1.32 12.20
N ASP A 598 -0.77 1.38 11.71
CA ASP A 598 0.10 2.55 11.74
C ASP A 598 -0.34 3.64 10.74
N VAL A 599 0.45 4.70 10.59
CA VAL A 599 0.09 5.83 9.71
C VAL A 599 0.33 5.57 8.23
N THR A 600 0.94 4.45 7.86
CA THR A 600 1.22 4.14 6.46
C THR A 600 -0.08 3.86 5.72
N ARG A 601 -0.01 3.93 4.39
CA ARG A 601 -1.16 3.58 3.55
C ARG A 601 -1.42 2.08 3.73
N ARG A 602 -2.53 1.78 4.41
CA ARG A 602 -3.08 0.43 4.55
C ARG A 602 -3.10 -0.26 3.19
N GLN A 603 -2.51 -1.44 3.14
CA GLN A 603 -2.60 -2.29 1.96
C GLN A 603 -3.95 -3.01 1.97
N PRO A 604 -4.51 -3.31 0.79
CA PRO A 604 -5.62 -4.22 0.64
C PRO A 604 -5.36 -5.57 1.25
N THR A 605 -6.42 -6.15 1.80
CA THR A 605 -6.45 -7.53 2.27
C THR A 605 -7.86 -8.08 2.15
N ASN A 606 -7.97 -9.34 1.72
CA ASN A 606 -9.22 -10.08 1.75
C ASN A 606 -9.40 -10.86 3.05
N ALA A 607 -8.41 -10.84 3.95
CA ALA A 607 -8.44 -11.63 5.16
C ALA A 607 -9.69 -11.30 5.99
N LEU A 608 -10.40 -12.35 6.42
CA LEU A 608 -11.57 -12.22 7.30
C LEU A 608 -11.12 -12.05 8.75
N ILE A 609 -10.04 -12.74 9.08
CA ILE A 609 -9.27 -12.67 10.33
C ILE A 609 -7.82 -12.73 9.88
N PRO A 610 -6.86 -12.11 10.60
CA PRO A 610 -5.45 -12.28 10.28
C PRO A 610 -5.10 -13.76 10.04
N GLY A 611 -4.59 -14.12 8.86
CA GLY A 611 -4.28 -15.51 8.48
C GLY A 611 -5.44 -16.35 7.91
N LEU A 612 -6.69 -15.86 7.90
CA LEU A 612 -7.85 -16.53 7.30
C LEU A 612 -8.32 -15.81 6.03
N GLN A 613 -8.10 -16.43 4.88
CA GLN A 613 -8.59 -15.93 3.59
C GLN A 613 -9.98 -16.48 3.25
N PRO A 614 -10.83 -15.72 2.53
CA PRO A 614 -12.13 -16.20 2.07
C PRO A 614 -11.97 -17.32 1.05
N THR A 615 -12.80 -18.35 1.17
CA THR A 615 -12.89 -19.45 0.21
C THR A 615 -13.81 -19.08 -0.95
N TRP A 616 -13.22 -18.79 -2.12
CA TRP A 616 -13.99 -18.58 -3.34
C TRP A 616 -14.21 -19.94 -4.02
N GLN A 617 -15.37 -20.57 -3.81
CA GLN A 617 -15.64 -21.89 -4.40
C GLN A 617 -15.51 -21.88 -5.93
N SER A 618 -14.87 -22.92 -6.49
CA SER A 618 -15.06 -23.31 -7.89
C SER A 618 -16.39 -24.07 -7.99
N PRO A 619 -17.21 -23.88 -9.04
CA PRO A 619 -18.53 -24.51 -9.17
C PRO A 619 -18.53 -26.06 -9.25
N ASP A 620 -17.39 -26.73 -9.09
CA ASP A 620 -17.27 -28.20 -9.15
C ASP A 620 -17.42 -28.90 -7.77
N SER A 621 -17.62 -28.16 -6.68
CA SER A 621 -17.94 -28.74 -5.36
C SER A 621 -19.34 -28.31 -4.90
N GLU A 622 -20.29 -29.26 -4.89
CA GLU A 622 -21.68 -29.03 -4.41
C GLU A 622 -21.79 -28.75 -2.90
N GLU A 623 -20.68 -28.73 -2.14
CA GLU A 623 -20.68 -28.48 -0.70
C GLU A 623 -19.93 -27.19 -0.34
N GLU A 624 -20.65 -26.28 0.33
CA GLU A 624 -20.19 -25.14 1.15
C GLU A 624 -19.92 -23.78 0.48
N ARG A 625 -21.01 -23.05 0.19
CA ARG A 625 -20.97 -21.60 -0.10
C ARG A 625 -20.11 -20.86 0.94
N PRO A 626 -19.32 -19.84 0.55
CA PRO A 626 -18.55 -19.05 1.51
C PRO A 626 -19.43 -18.41 2.58
N ILE A 627 -18.90 -18.37 3.81
CA ILE A 627 -19.50 -17.71 4.97
C ILE A 627 -19.56 -16.17 4.81
N THR A 628 -19.02 -15.58 3.74
CA THR A 628 -19.01 -14.13 3.52
C THR A 628 -20.36 -13.52 3.07
N ALA A 629 -21.45 -14.28 3.13
CA ALA A 629 -22.81 -13.77 2.93
C ALA A 629 -23.74 -14.14 4.11
N ARG A 630 -23.59 -13.43 5.24
CA ARG A 630 -24.69 -13.12 6.16
C ARG A 630 -24.57 -11.69 6.67
#